data_AF-A0AAU7EP43-F1
#
_entry.id   AF-A0AAU7EP43-F1
#
_cell.length_a   1.000
_cell.length_b   1.000
_cell.length_c   1.000
_cell.angle_alpha   90.00
_cell.angle_beta   90.00
_cell.angle_gamma   90.00
#
_symmetry.space_group_name_H-M   'P 1'
#
loop_
_entity.id
_entity.type
_entity.pdbx_description
1 polymer ?
#
loop_
_entity_poly.entity_id
_entity_poly.type
_entity_poly.pdbx_seq_one_letter_code
_entity_poly.pdbx_strand_id
1 'polypeptide(L)'
;MWTIPATREAIDKVRYAGRGAKMRTPHIMPLSRQALAILKQIKEISGHLDLVFPGDHNPHKPMSENTINQALRLMGYDTKTDICGYGLRAMACSALVESERWSRDAVERQMSHQERSSVRAAYIHKAEHLDARKAMMQWWSDYLDANREGCVAPYIYTRQQKRES
;
A
#
# COMPACT_ATOMS: atom_id res chain seq x y z
N MET A 1 6.26 -7.55 9.43
CA MET A 1 4.85 -7.12 9.27
C MET A 1 4.72 -5.72 9.84
N TRP A 2 3.91 -4.86 9.24
CA TRP A 2 3.57 -3.54 9.80
C TRP A 2 2.12 -3.57 10.27
N THR A 3 1.79 -2.98 11.42
CA THR A 3 0.39 -2.86 11.88
C THR A 3 -0.01 -1.39 11.97
N ILE A 4 -1.05 -1.01 11.23
CA ILE A 4 -1.68 0.29 11.36
C ILE A 4 -2.70 0.18 12.51
N PRO A 5 -2.56 0.94 13.59
CA PRO A 5 -3.43 0.79 14.76
C PRO A 5 -4.84 1.30 14.46
N ALA A 6 -5.81 0.76 15.19
CA ALA A 6 -7.23 1.14 15.11
C ALA A 6 -7.44 2.64 15.38
N THR A 7 -6.68 3.17 16.33
CA THR A 7 -6.61 4.57 16.73
C THR A 7 -5.15 4.98 16.80
N ARG A 8 -4.88 6.28 16.69
CA ARG A 8 -3.54 6.85 16.87
C ARG A 8 -3.63 8.06 17.77
N GLU A 9 -2.57 8.32 18.52
CA GLU A 9 -2.46 9.56 19.29
C GLU A 9 -2.51 10.76 18.34
N ALA A 10 -3.25 11.78 18.74
CA ALA A 10 -3.37 12.98 17.95
C ALA A 10 -2.07 13.78 18.03
N ILE A 11 -1.52 14.15 16.89
CA ILE A 11 -0.39 15.08 16.82
C ILE A 11 -0.94 16.51 16.99
N ASP A 12 -0.34 17.28 17.90
CA ASP A 12 -0.77 18.64 18.19
C ASP A 12 -0.84 19.51 16.92
N LYS A 13 -1.91 20.30 16.78
CA LYS A 13 -2.16 21.20 15.64
C LYS A 13 -2.11 20.53 14.25
N VAL A 14 -2.33 19.22 14.16
CA VAL A 14 -2.48 18.49 12.89
C VAL A 14 -3.91 17.99 12.73
N ARG A 15 -4.64 18.56 11.78
CA ARG A 15 -6.03 18.21 11.50
C ARG A 15 -6.13 16.71 11.14
N TYR A 16 -7.08 16.01 11.76
CA TYR A 16 -7.33 14.57 11.55
C TYR A 16 -6.19 13.63 11.98
N ALA A 17 -5.18 14.13 12.70
CA ALA A 17 -4.07 13.29 13.19
C ALA A 17 -4.50 12.21 14.19
N GLY A 18 -5.67 12.31 14.82
CA GLY A 18 -6.22 11.23 15.65
C GLY A 18 -7.02 10.15 14.90
N ARG A 19 -7.28 10.33 13.59
CA ARG A 19 -8.00 9.32 12.80
C ARG A 19 -7.09 8.12 12.57
N GLY A 20 -7.31 7.00 13.27
CA GLY A 20 -6.60 5.75 13.05
C GLY A 20 -7.05 5.03 11.77
N ALA A 21 -6.90 3.71 11.71
CA ALA A 21 -7.37 2.92 10.59
C ALA A 21 -8.84 3.25 10.24
N LYS A 22 -9.16 3.34 8.94
CA LYS A 22 -10.49 3.69 8.41
C LYS A 22 -11.63 2.91 9.09
N MET A 23 -11.32 1.69 9.52
CA MET A 23 -12.27 0.74 10.11
C MET A 23 -12.17 0.56 11.62
N ARG A 24 -11.41 1.42 12.32
CA ARG A 24 -11.18 1.32 13.78
C ARG A 24 -10.80 -0.10 14.25
N THR A 25 -10.20 -0.86 13.35
CA THR A 25 -9.66 -2.19 13.58
C THR A 25 -8.21 -2.15 13.13
N PRO A 26 -7.29 -2.82 13.84
CA PRO A 26 -5.90 -2.89 13.41
C PRO A 26 -5.81 -3.45 11.99
N HIS A 27 -5.07 -2.77 11.13
CA HIS A 27 -4.83 -3.22 9.78
C HIS A 27 -3.38 -3.69 9.66
N ILE A 28 -3.20 -5.00 9.67
CA ILE A 28 -1.90 -5.63 9.42
C ILE A 28 -1.56 -5.42 7.95
N MET A 29 -0.34 -5.05 7.63
CA MET A 29 0.21 -4.81 6.29
C MET A 29 1.49 -5.63 6.12
N PRO A 30 1.47 -6.71 5.34
CA PRO A 30 2.69 -7.38 4.90
C PRO A 30 3.54 -6.42 4.07
N LEU A 31 4.85 -6.45 4.30
CA LEU A 31 5.82 -5.68 3.55
C LEU A 31 6.64 -6.64 2.69
N SER A 32 6.84 -6.28 1.43
CA SER A 32 7.79 -6.96 0.56
C SER A 32 9.23 -6.64 0.94
N ARG A 33 10.18 -7.41 0.40
CA ARG A 33 11.62 -7.14 0.55
C ARG A 33 11.98 -5.74 0.05
N GLN A 34 11.41 -5.33 -1.08
CA GLN A 34 11.62 -4.01 -1.70
C GLN A 34 11.11 -2.88 -0.81
N ALA A 35 9.89 -3.01 -0.27
CA ALA A 35 9.34 -2.02 0.65
C ALA A 35 10.18 -1.89 1.93
N LEU A 36 10.68 -3.01 2.48
CA LEU A 36 11.60 -3.00 3.62
C LEU A 36 12.93 -2.32 3.29
N ALA A 37 13.49 -2.54 2.10
CA ALA A 37 14.73 -1.89 1.67
C ALA A 37 14.55 -0.36 1.59
N ILE A 38 13.44 0.11 1.02
CA ILE A 38 13.10 1.54 0.95
C ILE A 38 12.94 2.12 2.37
N LEU A 39 12.25 1.42 3.28
CA LEU A 39 12.11 1.88 4.67
C LEU A 39 13.44 1.96 5.42
N LYS A 40 14.39 1.07 5.12
CA LYS A 40 15.75 1.15 5.69
C LYS A 40 16.49 2.40 5.20
N GLN A 41 16.41 2.72 3.90
CA GLN A 41 16.97 3.96 3.36
C GLN A 41 16.31 5.20 3.99
N ILE A 42 14.98 5.18 4.13
CA ILE A 42 14.27 6.28 4.81
C ILE A 42 14.73 6.43 6.26
N LYS A 43 14.96 5.32 6.97
CA LYS A 43 15.46 5.36 8.36
C LYS A 43 16.82 6.05 8.47
N GLU A 44 17.68 5.97 7.47
CA GLU A 44 18.96 6.70 7.46
C GLU A 44 18.75 8.22 7.34
N ILE A 45 17.67 8.65 6.69
CA ILE A 45 17.33 10.07 6.46
C ILE A 45 16.56 10.66 7.64
N SER A 46 15.49 10.00 8.08
CA SER A 46 14.53 10.53 9.07
C SER A 46 14.43 9.71 10.36
N GLY A 47 15.23 8.65 10.53
CA GLY A 47 15.09 7.73 11.66
C GLY A 47 15.43 8.31 13.03
N HIS A 48 15.97 9.53 13.09
CA HIS A 48 16.19 10.31 14.31
C HIS A 48 14.97 11.18 14.68
N LEU A 49 13.92 11.19 13.86
CA LEU A 49 12.66 11.92 14.09
C LEU A 49 11.55 10.95 14.49
N ASP A 50 10.49 11.50 15.08
CA ASP A 50 9.31 10.71 15.51
C ASP A 50 8.50 10.14 14.34
N LEU A 51 8.60 10.77 13.16
CA LEU A 51 7.82 10.44 11.98
C LEU A 51 8.70 9.86 10.88
N VAL A 52 8.26 8.73 10.29
CA VAL A 52 8.94 8.11 9.14
C VAL A 52 8.94 9.06 7.93
N PHE A 53 7.84 9.77 7.72
CA PHE A 53 7.67 10.75 6.64
C PHE A 53 7.38 12.14 7.25
N PRO A 54 8.43 12.85 7.71
CA PRO A 54 8.29 14.20 8.26
C PRO A 54 7.91 15.20 7.17
N GLY A 55 7.24 16.27 7.56
CA GLY A 55 6.95 17.40 6.69
C GLY A 55 8.18 18.25 6.43
N ASP A 56 8.35 18.67 5.19
CA ASP A 56 9.48 19.49 4.73
C ASP A 56 9.65 20.80 5.52
N HIS A 57 8.55 21.49 5.83
CA HIS A 57 8.58 22.76 6.57
C HIS A 57 8.57 22.60 8.09
N ASN A 58 8.08 21.48 8.61
CA ASN A 58 8.02 21.21 10.05
C ASN A 58 8.18 19.70 10.30
N PRO A 59 9.32 19.25 10.83
CA PRO A 59 9.63 17.83 10.99
C PRO A 59 8.76 17.13 12.06
N HIS A 60 8.10 17.89 12.94
CA HIS A 60 7.14 17.35 13.92
C HIS A 60 5.73 17.15 13.35
N LYS A 61 5.50 17.52 12.09
CA LYS A 61 4.23 17.29 11.40
C LYS A 61 4.43 16.26 10.28
N PRO A 62 3.42 15.43 9.98
CA PRO A 62 3.53 14.48 8.89
C PRO A 62 3.57 15.20 7.54
N MET A 63 4.25 14.58 6.58
CA MET A 63 4.24 15.00 5.18
C MET A 63 2.81 15.16 4.66
N SER A 64 2.57 16.22 3.88
CA SER A 64 1.27 16.46 3.27
C SER A 64 1.04 15.53 2.08
N GLU A 65 -0.21 15.11 1.85
CA GLU A 65 -0.58 14.34 0.64
C GLU A 65 -0.20 15.10 -0.64
N ASN A 66 -0.30 16.44 -0.61
CA ASN A 66 0.07 17.30 -1.73
C ASN A 66 1.56 17.18 -2.09
N THR A 67 2.44 16.82 -1.14
CA THR A 67 3.87 16.65 -1.40
C THR A 67 4.12 15.53 -2.41
N ILE A 68 3.38 14.42 -2.33
CA ILE A 68 3.48 13.31 -3.29
C ILE A 68 3.07 13.77 -4.69
N ASN A 69 1.94 14.47 -4.79
CA ASN A 69 1.46 14.98 -6.08
C ASN A 69 2.39 16.05 -6.66
N GLN A 70 3.02 16.89 -5.82
CA GLN A 70 4.04 17.83 -6.28
C GLN A 70 5.27 17.11 -6.83
N ALA A 71 5.76 16.07 -6.14
CA ALA A 71 6.88 15.27 -6.62
C ALA A 71 6.57 14.61 -7.98
N LEU A 72 5.36 14.06 -8.17
CA LEU A 72 4.93 13.52 -9.45
C LEU A 72 4.95 14.58 -10.58
N ARG A 73 4.45 15.78 -10.31
CA ARG A 73 4.49 16.90 -11.26
C ARG A 73 5.91 17.34 -11.61
N LEU A 74 6.83 17.35 -10.64
CA LEU A 74 8.24 17.65 -10.89
C LEU A 74 8.93 16.60 -11.77
N MET A 75 8.47 15.35 -11.73
CA MET A 75 8.92 14.29 -12.64
C MET A 75 8.26 14.34 -14.03
N GLY A 76 7.37 15.30 -14.28
CA GLY A 76 6.72 15.52 -15.57
C GLY A 76 5.34 14.88 -15.74
N TYR A 77 4.75 14.30 -14.68
CA TYR A 77 3.40 13.71 -14.74
C TYR A 77 2.30 14.73 -14.47
N ASP A 78 1.22 14.72 -15.26
CA ASP A 78 0.00 15.43 -14.91
C ASP A 78 -0.83 14.61 -13.89
N THR A 79 -0.90 15.13 -12.67
CA THR A 79 -1.66 14.50 -11.58
C THR A 79 -3.19 14.47 -11.74
N LYS A 80 -3.73 15.06 -12.81
CA LYS A 80 -5.16 15.02 -13.15
C LYS A 80 -5.45 13.97 -14.22
N THR A 81 -4.55 13.77 -15.19
CA THR A 81 -4.77 12.89 -16.34
C THR A 81 -3.92 11.62 -16.30
N ASP A 82 -2.71 11.68 -15.78
CA ASP A 82 -1.74 10.58 -15.86
C ASP A 82 -1.78 9.75 -14.58
N ILE A 83 -1.26 10.30 -13.49
CA ILE A 83 -1.15 9.60 -12.21
C ILE A 83 -1.09 10.55 -11.02
N CYS A 84 -1.84 10.23 -9.98
CA CYS A 84 -1.76 10.88 -8.68
C CYS A 84 -1.46 9.88 -7.57
N GLY A 85 -1.16 10.37 -6.37
CA GLY A 85 -0.89 9.51 -5.20
C GLY A 85 -1.99 8.48 -4.94
N TYR A 86 -3.26 8.85 -5.12
CA TYR A 86 -4.38 7.91 -5.01
C TYR A 86 -4.42 6.88 -6.16
N GLY A 87 -4.06 7.31 -7.38
CA GLY A 87 -4.00 6.45 -8.56
C GLY A 87 -3.06 5.25 -8.41
N LEU A 88 -1.98 5.38 -7.64
CA LEU A 88 -1.06 4.28 -7.31
C LEU A 88 -1.78 3.11 -6.61
N ARG A 89 -2.73 3.42 -5.71
CA ARG A 89 -3.52 2.39 -5.02
C ARG A 89 -4.47 1.68 -5.97
N ALA A 90 -5.12 2.44 -6.85
CA ALA A 90 -6.02 1.88 -7.87
C ALA A 90 -5.25 0.95 -8.81
N MET A 91 -4.07 1.37 -9.25
CA MET A 91 -3.17 0.57 -10.10
C MET A 91 -2.78 -0.76 -9.43
N ALA A 92 -2.35 -0.72 -8.17
CA ALA A 92 -2.03 -1.94 -7.43
C ALA A 92 -3.25 -2.86 -7.30
N CYS A 93 -4.44 -2.31 -7.01
CA CYS A 93 -5.67 -3.09 -6.93
C CYS A 93 -6.00 -3.77 -8.26
N SER A 94 -6.00 -3.02 -9.37
CA SER A 94 -6.27 -3.55 -10.71
C SER A 94 -5.29 -4.66 -11.08
N ALA A 95 -3.98 -4.43 -10.91
CA ALA A 95 -2.97 -5.43 -11.23
C ALA A 95 -3.12 -6.71 -10.39
N LEU A 96 -3.45 -6.58 -9.10
CA LEU A 96 -3.68 -7.73 -8.23
C LEU A 96 -4.93 -8.53 -8.66
N VAL A 97 -6.01 -7.86 -9.06
CA VAL A 97 -7.21 -8.53 -9.58
C VAL A 97 -6.93 -9.20 -10.93
N GLU A 98 -6.31 -8.49 -11.86
CA GLU A 98 -5.97 -8.99 -13.21
C GLU A 98 -4.90 -10.08 -13.20
N SER A 99 -4.13 -10.21 -12.13
CA SER A 99 -3.17 -11.30 -11.98
C SER A 99 -3.82 -12.69 -11.96
N GLU A 100 -5.12 -12.77 -11.66
CA GLU A 100 -5.90 -14.01 -11.49
C GLU A 100 -5.30 -14.99 -10.45
N ARG A 101 -4.40 -14.51 -9.59
CA ARG A 101 -3.65 -15.33 -8.63
C ARG A 101 -4.27 -15.35 -7.23
N TRP A 102 -5.01 -14.30 -6.88
CA TRP A 102 -5.49 -14.06 -5.52
C TRP A 102 -7.01 -14.13 -5.46
N SER A 103 -7.55 -14.59 -4.33
CA SER A 103 -8.98 -14.46 -4.10
C SER A 103 -9.35 -12.98 -3.97
N ARG A 104 -10.54 -12.63 -4.45
CA ARG A 104 -11.08 -11.27 -4.30
C ARG A 104 -11.06 -10.83 -2.83
N ASP A 105 -11.44 -11.73 -1.92
CA ASP A 105 -11.47 -11.44 -0.49
C ASP A 105 -10.09 -11.07 0.07
N ALA A 106 -9.02 -11.73 -0.38
CA ALA A 106 -7.65 -11.39 0.03
C ALA A 106 -7.23 -10.01 -0.50
N VAL A 107 -7.60 -9.66 -1.75
CA VAL A 107 -7.31 -8.34 -2.34
C VAL A 107 -8.08 -7.24 -1.61
N GLU A 108 -9.39 -7.42 -1.41
CA GLU A 108 -10.23 -6.46 -0.69
C GLU A 108 -9.73 -6.24 0.75
N ARG A 109 -9.33 -7.33 1.43
CA ARG A 109 -8.76 -7.25 2.78
C ARG A 109 -7.44 -6.49 2.78
N GLN A 110 -6.56 -6.70 1.77
CA GLN A 110 -5.32 -5.95 1.60
C GLN A 110 -5.60 -4.46 1.30
N MET A 111 -6.70 -4.16 0.62
CA MET A 111 -7.16 -2.79 0.38
C MET A 111 -7.89 -2.18 1.59
N SER A 112 -7.88 -2.82 2.76
CA SER A 112 -8.59 -2.35 3.96
C SER A 112 -10.06 -2.02 3.67
N HIS A 113 -10.66 -2.67 2.66
CA HIS A 113 -12.07 -2.54 2.37
C HIS A 113 -12.88 -3.42 3.34
N GLN A 114 -14.08 -2.98 3.71
CA GLN A 114 -15.02 -3.80 4.47
C GLN A 114 -15.81 -4.67 3.50
N GLU A 115 -16.09 -5.90 3.92
CA GLU A 115 -17.14 -6.70 3.33
C GLU A 115 -18.47 -5.95 3.49
N ARG A 116 -19.15 -5.69 2.37
CA ARG A 116 -20.41 -4.93 2.32
C ARG A 116 -21.61 -5.83 2.59
N SER A 117 -21.47 -7.15 2.43
CA SER A 117 -22.53 -8.12 2.73
C SER A 117 -22.46 -8.56 4.20
N SER A 118 -23.49 -8.22 4.98
CA SER A 118 -23.61 -8.64 6.38
C SER A 118 -23.59 -10.17 6.56
N VAL A 119 -24.12 -10.91 5.58
CA VAL A 119 -24.14 -12.38 5.58
C VAL A 119 -22.74 -12.94 5.38
N ARG A 120 -21.99 -12.46 4.39
CA ARG A 120 -20.59 -12.89 4.17
C ARG A 120 -19.65 -12.42 5.27
N ALA A 121 -19.90 -11.21 5.80
CA ALA A 121 -19.14 -10.66 6.89
C ALA A 121 -19.09 -11.66 8.04
N ALA A 122 -20.19 -12.35 8.38
CA ALA A 122 -20.30 -13.36 9.45
C ALA A 122 -19.48 -14.65 9.26
N TYR A 123 -18.95 -14.92 8.06
CA TYR A 123 -18.11 -16.11 7.81
C TYR A 123 -16.66 -15.74 7.51
N ILE A 124 -16.42 -14.60 6.87
CA ILE A 124 -15.10 -14.19 6.36
C ILE A 124 -14.26 -13.46 7.42
N HIS A 125 -14.89 -12.83 8.42
CA HIS A 125 -14.21 -11.95 9.40
C HIS A 125 -13.08 -12.60 10.21
N LYS A 126 -12.96 -13.94 10.23
CA LYS A 126 -11.87 -14.67 10.92
C LYS A 126 -10.68 -15.00 10.03
N ALA A 127 -10.85 -15.06 8.70
CA ALA A 127 -9.76 -15.43 7.79
C ALA A 127 -8.93 -14.19 7.43
N GLU A 128 -7.77 -14.01 8.08
CA GLU A 128 -6.89 -12.87 7.79
C GLU A 128 -6.16 -12.97 6.45
N HIS A 129 -6.18 -14.15 5.82
CA HIS A 129 -5.47 -14.50 4.58
C HIS A 129 -3.99 -14.07 4.61
N LEU A 130 -3.34 -14.11 5.76
CA LEU A 130 -2.03 -13.49 5.95
C LEU A 130 -0.97 -14.06 5.01
N ASP A 131 -0.92 -15.37 4.81
CA ASP A 131 0.11 -15.97 3.96
C ASP A 131 -0.12 -15.65 2.47
N ALA A 132 -1.38 -15.66 2.03
CA ALA A 132 -1.75 -15.19 0.69
C ALA A 132 -1.38 -13.70 0.51
N ARG A 133 -1.64 -12.86 1.51
CA ARG A 133 -1.34 -11.42 1.46
C ARG A 133 0.15 -11.10 1.53
N LYS A 134 0.94 -11.90 2.27
CA LYS A 134 2.42 -11.82 2.25
C LYS A 134 2.94 -12.13 0.84
N ALA A 135 2.48 -13.23 0.25
CA ALA A 135 2.86 -13.60 -1.11
C ALA A 135 2.39 -12.56 -2.13
N MET A 136 1.20 -11.99 -1.94
CA MET A 136 0.63 -10.93 -2.78
C MET A 136 1.46 -9.66 -2.79
N MET A 137 1.87 -9.17 -1.62
CA MET A 137 2.69 -7.97 -1.52
C MET A 137 4.10 -8.19 -2.08
N GLN A 138 4.66 -9.39 -1.92
CA GLN A 138 5.93 -9.73 -2.57
C GLN A 138 5.79 -9.78 -4.09
N TRP A 139 4.75 -10.48 -4.59
CA TRP A 139 4.47 -10.56 -6.03
C TRP A 139 4.26 -9.18 -6.66
N TRP A 140 3.54 -8.27 -5.98
CA TRP A 140 3.35 -6.90 -6.47
C TRP A 140 4.68 -6.17 -6.66
N SER A 141 5.60 -6.28 -5.71
CA SER A 141 6.91 -5.65 -5.85
C SER A 141 7.77 -6.30 -6.93
N ASP A 142 7.74 -7.63 -7.04
CA ASP A 142 8.47 -8.34 -8.10
C ASP A 142 7.88 -8.00 -9.50
N TYR A 143 6.57 -7.83 -9.60
CA TYR A 143 5.88 -7.39 -10.81
C TYR A 143 6.30 -5.96 -11.21
N LEU A 144 6.41 -5.04 -10.26
CA LEU A 144 6.91 -3.69 -10.51
C LEU A 144 8.36 -3.71 -11.00
N ASP A 145 9.22 -4.53 -10.39
CA ASP A 145 10.62 -4.65 -10.80
C ASP A 145 10.74 -5.25 -12.22
N ALA A 146 9.95 -6.26 -12.55
CA ALA A 146 9.87 -6.79 -13.92
C ALA A 146 9.39 -5.74 -14.94
N ASN A 147 8.55 -4.79 -14.50
CA ASN A 147 8.06 -3.71 -15.37
C ASN A 147 9.00 -2.49 -15.46
N ARG A 148 10.20 -2.52 -14.85
CA ARG A 148 11.17 -1.42 -14.96
C ARG A 148 11.80 -1.32 -16.35
N GLU A 149 12.02 -2.46 -16.99
CA GLU A 149 12.78 -2.57 -18.24
C GLU A 149 11.88 -2.84 -19.47
N GLY A 150 10.61 -3.18 -19.24
CA GLY A 150 9.63 -3.47 -20.28
C GLY A 150 8.22 -3.53 -19.71
N CYS A 151 7.20 -3.56 -20.57
CA CYS A 151 5.81 -3.67 -20.13
C CYS A 151 5.35 -5.13 -20.21
N VAL A 152 4.93 -5.70 -19.07
CA VAL A 152 4.30 -7.02 -18.99
C VAL A 152 2.97 -6.93 -18.26
N ALA A 153 1.90 -7.43 -18.88
CA ALA A 153 0.58 -7.40 -18.26
C ALA A 153 0.51 -8.35 -17.04
N PRO A 154 -0.31 -8.04 -16.01
CA PRO A 154 -0.38 -8.82 -14.76
C PRO A 154 -0.64 -10.32 -14.97
N TYR A 155 -1.60 -10.68 -15.83
CA TYR A 155 -1.95 -12.08 -16.11
C TYR A 155 -0.84 -12.82 -16.86
N ILE A 156 -0.06 -12.14 -17.72
CA ILE A 156 1.07 -12.73 -18.42
C ILE A 156 2.20 -13.03 -17.43
N TYR A 157 2.53 -12.06 -16.57
CA TYR A 157 3.57 -12.22 -15.55
C TYR A 157 3.27 -13.40 -14.62
N THR A 158 2.02 -13.52 -14.15
CA THR A 158 1.61 -14.69 -13.35
C THR A 158 1.78 -16.02 -14.08
N ARG A 159 1.44 -16.08 -15.37
CA ARG A 159 1.55 -17.32 -16.17
C ARG A 159 3.01 -17.73 -16.41
N GLN A 160 3.92 -16.76 -16.55
CA GLN A 160 5.35 -17.02 -16.70
C GLN A 160 5.93 -17.68 -15.45
N GLN A 161 5.62 -17.15 -14.26
CA GLN A 161 6.11 -17.75 -13.00
C GLN A 161 5.65 -19.20 -12.80
N LYS A 162 4.44 -19.57 -13.26
CA LYS A 162 3.92 -20.94 -13.16
C LYS A 162 4.64 -21.94 -14.07
N ARG A 163 5.32 -21.48 -15.13
CA ARG A 163 6.07 -22.33 -16.06
C ARG A 163 7.49 -22.64 -15.55
N GLU A 164 7.99 -21.83 -14.62
CA GLU A 164 9.32 -21.93 -14.04
C GLU A 164 9.34 -22.65 -12.69
N SER A 165 8.17 -23.05 -12.18
CA SER A 165 7.97 -23.76 -10.90
C SER A 165 7.69 -25.23 -11.12
#